data_AF-A0A6A6S0E3-F1
#
_entry.id   AF-A0A6A6S0E3-F1
#
_cell.length_a   1.000
_cell.length_b   1.000
_cell.length_c   1.000
_cell.angle_alpha   90.00
_cell.angle_beta   90.00
_cell.angle_gamma   90.00
#
_symmetry.space_group_name_H-M   'P 1'
#
loop_
_entity.id
_entity.type
_entity.pdbx_description
1 polymer ?
#
loop_
_entity_poly.entity_id
_entity_poly.type
_entity_poly.pdbx_seq_one_letter_code
_entity_poly.pdbx_strand_id
1 'polypeptide(L)'
;MAPPILIREINTREHTRCLPGSAVQVYRDLVMMAQGMFGKPNDAYKVHFHLQDGPCEEWVDEFLWNTGTYFKTLCNGKLPLFAHFEQLQFTWASPVFRSETFGISNMSGPIYAAPTGFHFKLESTTAYSPPMGAHNAMGLPNIPRSAFQHPSFEPAIQQQGTIMQQNWMHQSGAYRFPQPTVPEYPRLPASVSANTWTTDFEAAVNREYVPGDKYYKKNVSAEQKRATAHASLIDGAYGVYARNPCNDCCSSGFPCLIYNPNMLRPLSGFGYLPPGNIGKKCSRCRAFGNGKFARCTAQ
;
A
#
# COMPACT_ATOMS: atom_id res chain seq x y z
N MET A 1 26.57 0.95 15.11
CA MET A 1 25.95 2.09 14.39
C MET A 1 26.44 2.08 12.96
N ALA A 2 25.56 2.34 11.99
CA ALA A 2 25.98 2.52 10.60
C ALA A 2 26.90 3.76 10.48
N PRO A 3 28.02 3.66 9.76
CA PRO A 3 28.96 4.77 9.56
C PRO A 3 28.39 5.79 8.56
N PRO A 4 28.94 7.00 8.50
CA PRO A 4 28.62 7.93 7.41
C PRO A 4 28.95 7.31 6.05
N ILE A 5 28.05 7.48 5.09
CA ILE A 5 28.18 6.96 3.73
C ILE A 5 28.55 8.11 2.81
N LEU A 6 29.57 7.92 1.99
CA LEU A 6 29.90 8.81 0.89
C LEU A 6 29.29 8.23 -0.39
N ILE A 7 28.28 8.87 -0.95
CA ILE A 7 27.57 8.38 -2.13
C ILE A 7 27.83 9.30 -3.34
N ARG A 8 28.11 8.70 -4.50
CA ARG A 8 28.31 9.41 -5.77
C ARG A 8 27.60 8.68 -6.91
N GLU A 9 27.04 9.39 -7.87
CA GLU A 9 26.49 8.78 -9.10
C GLU A 9 27.62 8.36 -10.05
N ILE A 10 27.56 7.12 -10.57
CA ILE A 10 28.50 6.61 -11.57
C ILE A 10 28.47 7.47 -12.84
N ASN A 11 29.64 7.66 -13.47
CA ASN A 11 29.81 8.40 -14.72
C ASN A 11 29.43 9.90 -14.69
N THR A 12 29.18 10.46 -13.51
CA THR A 12 29.00 11.91 -13.36
C THR A 12 30.24 12.53 -12.72
N ARG A 13 30.58 13.75 -13.12
CA ARG A 13 31.58 14.58 -12.40
C ARG A 13 30.99 15.26 -11.16
N GLU A 14 29.77 14.86 -10.76
CA GLU A 14 29.06 15.47 -9.66
C GLU A 14 29.73 15.23 -8.30
N HIS A 15 29.35 16.08 -7.36
CA HIS A 15 29.84 16.07 -5.99
C HIS A 15 29.42 14.81 -5.25
N THR A 16 30.39 14.17 -4.58
CA THR A 16 30.13 13.16 -3.55
C THR A 16 29.27 13.77 -2.44
N ARG A 17 28.16 13.10 -2.11
CA ARG A 17 27.28 13.49 -1.01
C ARG A 17 27.54 12.62 0.21
N CYS A 18 27.31 13.18 1.40
CA CYS A 18 27.47 12.45 2.66
C CYS A 18 26.09 12.16 3.25
N LEU A 19 25.78 10.89 3.48
CA LEU A 19 24.59 10.45 4.20
C LEU A 19 24.99 10.07 5.64
N PRO A 20 24.28 10.56 6.66
CA PRO A 20 24.49 10.08 8.02
C PRO A 20 24.02 8.63 8.08
N GLY A 21 24.86 7.72 8.60
CA GLY A 21 24.51 6.29 8.69
C GLY A 21 23.21 6.03 9.44
N SER A 22 22.85 6.91 10.39
CA SER A 22 21.56 6.87 11.09
C SER A 22 20.34 6.94 10.17
N ALA A 23 20.45 7.58 8.99
CA ALA A 23 19.35 7.74 8.04
C ALA A 23 19.16 6.56 7.08
N VAL A 24 20.02 5.54 7.17
CA VAL A 24 20.14 4.46 6.17
C VAL A 24 20.42 3.13 6.86
N GLN A 25 19.53 2.76 7.80
CA GLN A 25 19.68 1.52 8.58
C GLN A 25 19.38 0.27 7.75
N VAL A 26 18.42 0.37 6.81
CA VAL A 26 18.09 -0.71 5.89
C VAL A 26 18.35 -0.30 4.44
N TYR A 27 18.55 -1.28 3.55
CA TYR A 27 18.92 -1.05 2.16
C TYR A 27 17.88 -0.20 1.42
N ARG A 28 16.61 -0.40 1.75
CA ARG A 28 15.50 0.40 1.23
C ARG A 28 15.67 1.91 1.52
N ASP A 29 16.16 2.27 2.69
CA ASP A 29 16.40 3.67 3.04
C ASP A 29 17.51 4.26 2.15
N LEU A 30 18.58 3.49 1.92
CA LEU A 30 19.68 3.87 1.03
C LEU A 30 19.19 4.13 -0.39
N VAL A 31 18.35 3.23 -0.94
CA VAL A 31 17.71 3.39 -2.26
C VAL A 31 16.90 4.69 -2.33
N MET A 32 16.00 4.90 -1.37
CA MET A 32 15.14 6.08 -1.33
C MET A 32 15.93 7.38 -1.20
N MET A 33 16.95 7.40 -0.33
CA MET A 33 17.82 8.57 -0.13
C MET A 33 18.65 8.88 -1.38
N ALA A 34 19.21 7.87 -2.04
CA ALA A 34 19.97 8.05 -3.29
C ALA A 34 19.08 8.63 -4.39
N GLN A 35 17.91 8.04 -4.64
CA GLN A 35 16.96 8.51 -5.66
C GLN A 35 16.53 9.96 -5.42
N GLY A 36 16.20 10.31 -4.17
CA GLY A 36 15.86 11.69 -3.80
C GLY A 36 17.04 12.66 -3.96
N MET A 37 18.25 12.26 -3.58
CA MET A 37 19.45 13.11 -3.68
C MET A 37 19.83 13.43 -5.12
N PHE A 38 19.80 12.44 -6.01
CA PHE A 38 20.23 12.58 -7.41
C PHE A 38 19.09 12.95 -8.36
N GLY A 39 17.88 13.19 -7.84
CA GLY A 39 16.73 13.55 -8.66
C GLY A 39 16.35 12.45 -9.66
N LYS A 40 16.62 11.19 -9.31
CA LYS A 40 16.33 10.01 -10.13
C LYS A 40 15.06 9.38 -9.60
N PRO A 41 13.89 9.66 -10.20
CA PRO A 41 12.66 9.11 -9.69
C PRO A 41 12.69 7.57 -9.80
N ASN A 42 12.05 6.89 -8.85
CA ASN A 42 12.13 5.43 -8.61
C ASN A 42 11.49 4.55 -9.69
N ASP A 43 11.30 5.14 -10.84
CA ASP A 43 10.12 5.02 -11.65
C ASP A 43 10.57 5.03 -13.13
N ALA A 44 11.54 5.90 -13.42
CA ALA A 44 12.37 5.88 -14.60
C ALA A 44 13.72 5.19 -14.35
N TYR A 45 14.11 5.00 -13.08
CA TYR A 45 15.43 4.49 -12.73
C TYR A 45 15.39 3.40 -11.66
N LYS A 46 16.06 2.29 -11.97
CA LYS A 46 16.49 1.31 -10.98
C LYS A 46 17.87 1.71 -10.47
N VAL A 47 18.05 1.83 -9.16
CA VAL A 47 19.36 2.10 -8.56
C VAL A 47 19.94 0.83 -7.96
N HIS A 48 21.24 0.63 -8.15
CA HIS A 48 22.04 -0.32 -7.39
C HIS A 48 23.36 0.35 -7.01
N PHE A 49 24.03 -0.16 -5.99
CA PHE A 49 25.23 0.48 -5.43
C PHE A 49 26.44 -0.40 -5.63
N HIS A 50 27.60 0.20 -5.91
CA HIS A 50 28.89 -0.47 -5.99
C HIS A 50 29.81 0.08 -4.89
N LEU A 51 30.76 -0.75 -4.44
CA LEU A 51 31.85 -0.29 -3.57
C LEU A 51 32.94 0.39 -4.42
N GLN A 52 33.79 1.21 -3.79
CA GLN A 52 34.73 2.10 -4.47
C GLN A 52 35.71 1.44 -5.46
N ASP A 53 35.98 0.15 -5.28
CA ASP A 53 36.95 -0.60 -6.09
C ASP A 53 36.33 -1.83 -6.77
N GLY A 54 34.99 -1.96 -6.73
CA GLY A 54 34.30 -3.11 -7.31
C GLY A 54 34.11 -2.95 -8.82
N PRO A 55 34.33 -4.00 -9.65
CA PRO A 55 33.82 -4.01 -11.01
C PRO A 55 32.29 -3.83 -10.98
N CYS A 56 31.68 -3.40 -12.09
CA CYS A 56 30.21 -3.23 -12.20
C CYS A 56 29.39 -4.52 -11.91
N GLU A 57 30.05 -5.64 -11.63
CA GLU A 57 29.46 -6.93 -11.27
C GLU A 57 29.32 -7.11 -9.74
N GLU A 58 29.98 -6.29 -8.92
CA GLU A 58 29.94 -6.36 -7.45
C GLU A 58 29.01 -5.29 -6.87
N TRP A 59 27.70 -5.53 -7.02
CA TRP A 59 26.69 -4.72 -6.36
C TRP A 59 26.54 -5.03 -4.87
N VAL A 60 26.15 -4.01 -4.10
CA VAL A 60 25.77 -4.12 -2.69
C VAL A 60 24.48 -4.94 -2.58
N ASP A 61 24.59 -6.09 -1.93
CA ASP A 61 23.48 -6.98 -1.63
C ASP A 61 22.63 -6.45 -0.46
N GLU A 62 21.31 -6.55 -0.60
CA GLU A 62 20.36 -6.04 0.39
C GLU A 62 20.45 -6.77 1.74
N PHE A 63 20.65 -8.09 1.74
CA PHE A 63 20.76 -8.86 2.97
C PHE A 63 22.07 -8.54 3.71
N LEU A 64 23.18 -8.46 2.98
CA LEU A 64 24.48 -8.09 3.54
C LEU A 64 24.50 -6.65 4.04
N TRP A 65 23.77 -5.74 3.41
CA TRP A 65 23.53 -4.39 3.91
C TRP A 65 22.79 -4.40 5.24
N ASN A 66 21.63 -5.06 5.29
CA ASN A 66 20.75 -5.06 6.46
C ASN A 66 21.39 -5.75 7.68
N THR A 67 22.34 -6.66 7.45
CA THR A 67 23.16 -7.31 8.50
C THR A 67 24.38 -6.47 8.90
N GLY A 68 24.61 -5.33 8.25
CA GLY A 68 25.74 -4.44 8.49
C GLY A 68 27.09 -5.00 8.06
N THR A 69 27.11 -6.01 7.17
CA THR A 69 28.33 -6.69 6.74
C THR A 69 29.30 -5.72 6.06
N TYR A 70 28.78 -4.82 5.20
CA TYR A 70 29.57 -3.80 4.50
C TYR A 70 30.11 -2.70 5.42
N PHE A 71 29.62 -2.57 6.66
CA PHE A 71 30.10 -1.53 7.58
C PHE A 71 31.46 -1.86 8.20
N LYS A 72 32.01 -3.04 7.91
CA LYS A 72 33.37 -3.45 8.32
C LYS A 72 34.44 -2.94 7.37
N THR A 73 34.09 -2.64 6.13
CA THR A 73 35.01 -2.20 5.07
C THR A 73 34.95 -0.68 4.93
N LEU A 74 35.52 0.04 5.90
CA LEU A 74 35.50 1.50 5.94
C LEU A 74 36.80 2.11 5.43
N CYS A 75 36.66 3.13 4.58
CA CYS A 75 37.76 4.00 4.19
C CYS A 75 37.67 5.29 5.03
N ASN A 76 38.65 5.53 5.89
CA ASN A 76 38.67 6.71 6.79
C ASN A 76 37.39 6.85 7.64
N GLY A 77 36.86 5.73 8.15
CA GLY A 77 35.64 5.70 8.96
C GLY A 77 34.35 5.98 8.18
N LYS A 78 34.40 6.02 6.85
CA LYS A 78 33.26 6.22 5.97
C LYS A 78 33.13 5.07 4.98
N LEU A 79 31.91 4.79 4.53
CA LEU A 79 31.66 3.79 3.48
C LEU A 79 31.46 4.50 2.13
N PRO A 80 32.40 4.39 1.18
CA PRO A 80 32.23 4.95 -0.15
C PRO A 80 31.35 4.03 -1.02
N LEU A 81 30.31 4.61 -1.61
CA LEU A 81 29.36 3.96 -2.50
C LEU A 81 29.19 4.72 -3.81
N PHE A 82 29.02 3.96 -4.87
CA PHE A 82 28.74 4.45 -6.21
C PHE A 82 27.34 4.02 -6.63
N ALA A 83 26.42 4.98 -6.71
CA ALA A 83 25.06 4.74 -7.17
C ALA A 83 25.05 4.65 -8.70
N HIS A 84 24.63 3.50 -9.21
CA HIS A 84 24.40 3.27 -10.63
C HIS A 84 22.89 3.30 -10.89
N PHE A 85 22.45 4.26 -11.71
CA PHE A 85 21.07 4.37 -12.13
C PHE A 85 20.89 3.78 -13.52
N GLU A 86 20.21 2.65 -13.58
CA GLU A 86 19.80 2.02 -14.83
C GLU A 86 18.44 2.60 -15.24
N GLN A 87 18.39 3.21 -16.42
CA GLN A 87 17.13 3.68 -16.97
C GLN A 87 16.25 2.48 -17.32
N LEU A 88 15.04 2.45 -16.77
CA LEU A 88 14.04 1.47 -17.15
C LEU A 88 13.63 1.75 -18.60
N GLN A 89 14.02 0.88 -19.54
CA GLN A 89 13.67 1.05 -20.95
C GLN A 89 12.15 1.02 -21.10
N PHE A 90 11.57 2.17 -21.44
CA PHE A 90 10.16 2.28 -21.78
C PHE A 90 9.99 1.76 -23.21
N THR A 91 9.61 0.50 -23.37
CA THR A 91 9.29 -0.05 -24.70
C THR A 91 7.90 0.44 -25.09
N TRP A 92 7.85 1.52 -25.88
CA TRP A 92 6.63 1.99 -26.54
C TRP A 92 6.27 1.02 -27.67
N ALA A 93 5.76 -0.17 -27.33
CA ALA A 93 5.09 -0.99 -28.31
C ALA A 93 3.80 -0.24 -28.71
N SER A 94 3.87 0.52 -29.81
CA SER A 94 2.71 1.14 -30.41
C SER A 94 1.69 0.04 -30.72
N PRO A 95 0.45 0.10 -30.20
CA PRO A 95 -0.56 -0.85 -30.61
C PRO A 95 -0.84 -0.61 -32.09
N VAL A 96 -0.53 -1.59 -32.93
CA VAL A 96 -0.97 -1.63 -34.33
C VAL A 96 -2.49 -1.78 -34.30
N PHE A 97 -3.20 -0.65 -34.33
CA PHE A 97 -4.65 -0.60 -34.37
C PHE A 97 -5.09 -1.01 -35.79
N ARG A 98 -5.31 -2.31 -36.02
CA ARG A 98 -6.03 -2.78 -37.20
C ARG A 98 -7.50 -2.38 -37.05
N SER A 99 -7.91 -1.37 -37.82
CA SER A 99 -9.31 -1.03 -38.00
C SER A 99 -9.98 -2.13 -38.84
N GLU A 100 -10.72 -3.02 -38.19
CA GLU A 100 -11.73 -3.83 -38.85
C GLU A 100 -13.07 -3.10 -38.76
N THR A 101 -13.55 -2.62 -39.91
CA THR A 101 -14.89 -2.06 -40.10
C THR A 101 -15.96 -3.14 -39.92
N PHE A 102 -16.70 -3.10 -38.81
CA PHE A 102 -17.93 -3.89 -38.65
C PHE A 102 -19.11 -3.14 -39.28
N GLY A 103 -19.74 -3.77 -40.28
CA GLY A 103 -21.00 -3.32 -40.89
C GLY A 103 -22.17 -3.47 -39.92
N ILE A 104 -22.97 -2.42 -39.80
CA ILE A 104 -24.16 -2.36 -38.95
C ILE A 104 -25.37 -2.73 -39.82
N SER A 105 -25.97 -3.88 -39.56
CA SER A 105 -27.27 -4.25 -40.14
C SER A 105 -28.39 -3.99 -39.13
N ASN A 106 -29.36 -3.19 -39.56
CA ASN A 106 -30.63 -2.91 -38.89
C ASN A 106 -31.38 -4.20 -38.52
N MET A 107 -31.86 -4.30 -37.28
CA MET A 107 -33.03 -5.12 -36.95
C MET A 107 -33.95 -4.36 -35.98
N SER A 108 -35.13 -4.02 -36.49
CA SER A 108 -36.28 -3.53 -35.76
C SER A 108 -36.99 -4.70 -35.07
N GLY A 109 -37.23 -4.61 -33.77
CA GLY A 109 -37.99 -5.59 -32.99
C GLY A 109 -39.11 -4.93 -32.16
N PRO A 110 -40.25 -5.60 -31.95
CA PRO A 110 -41.47 -5.01 -31.38
C PRO A 110 -41.46 -4.91 -29.85
N ILE A 111 -42.20 -3.90 -29.37
CA ILE A 111 -42.41 -3.52 -27.98
C ILE A 111 -43.45 -4.47 -27.35
N TYR A 112 -43.08 -5.18 -26.27
CA TYR A 112 -44.02 -5.91 -25.41
C TYR A 112 -44.21 -5.19 -24.07
N ALA A 113 -45.47 -5.14 -23.65
CA ALA A 113 -45.98 -4.45 -22.48
C ALA A 113 -45.54 -5.09 -21.15
N ALA A 114 -45.34 -4.24 -20.13
CA ALA A 114 -45.00 -4.63 -18.77
C ALA A 114 -46.27 -4.97 -17.95
N PRO A 115 -46.25 -6.02 -17.11
CA PRO A 115 -47.30 -6.25 -16.13
C PRO A 115 -47.01 -5.48 -14.83
N THR A 116 -48.01 -4.70 -14.42
CA THR A 116 -48.15 -4.09 -13.10
C THR A 116 -48.55 -5.15 -12.06
N GLY A 117 -47.89 -5.17 -10.89
CA GLY A 117 -48.46 -5.78 -9.70
C GLY A 117 -47.46 -6.39 -8.74
N PHE A 118 -46.95 -5.60 -7.79
CA PHE A 118 -46.44 -6.12 -6.52
C PHE A 118 -46.95 -5.25 -5.37
N HIS A 119 -47.88 -5.83 -4.61
CA HIS A 119 -48.38 -5.32 -3.34
C HIS A 119 -47.39 -5.73 -2.24
N PHE A 120 -46.72 -4.77 -1.61
CA PHE A 120 -45.87 -5.02 -0.43
C PHE A 120 -46.63 -4.59 0.83
N LYS A 121 -46.92 -5.55 1.71
CA LYS A 121 -47.58 -5.33 3.00
C LYS A 121 -46.49 -5.03 4.03
N LEU A 122 -46.44 -3.79 4.54
CA LEU A 122 -45.63 -3.45 5.72
C LEU A 122 -46.41 -3.86 6.98
N GLU A 123 -45.89 -4.81 7.73
CA GLU A 123 -46.28 -5.03 9.12
C GLU A 123 -45.18 -4.46 10.03
N SER A 124 -45.64 -3.66 10.99
CA SER A 124 -44.83 -2.81 11.85
C SER A 124 -44.84 -3.36 13.29
N THR A 125 -43.76 -3.05 14.00
CA THR A 125 -43.58 -3.01 15.46
C THR A 125 -43.67 -4.30 16.28
N THR A 126 -42.57 -4.63 16.96
CA THR A 126 -42.58 -4.73 18.44
C THR A 126 -41.26 -4.17 19.00
N ALA A 127 -41.40 -3.31 20.00
CA ALA A 127 -40.32 -2.64 20.71
C ALA A 127 -39.75 -3.55 21.81
N TYR A 128 -38.42 -3.53 21.98
CA TYR A 128 -37.76 -4.16 23.12
C TYR A 128 -36.98 -3.10 23.90
N SER A 129 -37.35 -2.91 25.17
CA SER A 129 -36.69 -2.02 26.11
C SER A 129 -35.69 -2.80 26.95
N PRO A 130 -34.43 -2.35 27.11
CA PRO A 130 -33.54 -2.90 28.12
C PRO A 130 -33.70 -2.18 29.47
N PRO A 131 -33.60 -2.90 30.60
CA PRO A 131 -33.67 -2.30 31.93
C PRO A 131 -32.34 -1.61 32.32
N MET A 132 -32.49 -0.47 32.99
CA MET A 132 -31.40 0.25 33.65
C MET A 132 -30.82 -0.57 34.80
N GLY A 133 -29.48 -0.64 34.86
CA GLY A 133 -28.72 -1.31 35.91
C GLY A 133 -27.59 -0.43 36.43
N ALA A 134 -27.87 0.18 37.58
CA ALA A 134 -27.04 0.70 38.67
C ALA A 134 -25.54 1.01 38.47
N HIS A 135 -25.24 2.24 38.91
CA HIS A 135 -23.95 2.79 39.31
C HIS A 135 -23.26 1.95 40.39
N ASN A 136 -21.92 1.84 40.31
CA ASN A 136 -21.07 1.74 41.49
C ASN A 136 -19.73 2.43 41.23
N ALA A 137 -19.53 3.53 41.95
CA ALA A 137 -18.28 4.27 42.07
C ALA A 137 -17.37 3.55 43.08
N MET A 138 -16.15 3.21 42.66
CA MET A 138 -15.07 2.89 43.60
C MET A 138 -13.96 3.93 43.42
N GLY A 139 -13.72 4.66 44.50
CA GLY A 139 -12.73 5.71 44.60
C GLY A 139 -11.30 5.16 44.61
N LEU A 140 -10.41 5.89 43.95
CA LEU A 140 -8.97 5.69 44.04
C LEU A 140 -8.38 6.63 45.11
N PRO A 141 -7.45 6.16 45.94
CA PRO A 141 -6.78 6.99 46.93
C PRO A 141 -5.75 7.92 46.31
N ASN A 142 -5.73 9.13 46.89
CA ASN A 142 -4.84 10.26 46.62
C ASN A 142 -3.38 9.89 46.96
N ILE A 143 -2.46 9.98 45.99
CA ILE A 143 -1.02 9.83 46.22
C ILE A 143 -0.39 11.22 46.28
N PRO A 144 0.32 11.59 47.36
CA PRO A 144 0.95 12.89 47.50
C PRO A 144 2.14 13.05 46.54
N ARG A 145 2.16 14.21 45.89
CA ARG A 145 3.17 14.64 44.92
C ARG A 145 4.31 15.34 45.67
N SER A 146 5.38 14.63 46.00
CA SER A 146 6.61 15.22 46.56
C SER A 146 7.75 15.22 45.53
N ALA A 147 8.36 16.40 45.47
CA ALA A 147 9.59 16.84 44.83
C ALA A 147 10.58 15.78 44.32
N PHE A 148 10.87 15.86 43.01
CA PHE A 148 12.19 15.60 42.48
C PHE A 148 12.62 16.81 41.62
N GLN A 149 13.57 17.58 42.15
CA GLN A 149 14.38 18.52 41.38
C GLN A 149 15.44 17.71 40.63
N HIS A 150 15.50 17.87 39.31
CA HIS A 150 16.68 17.51 38.52
C HIS A 150 17.12 18.72 37.69
N PRO A 151 18.44 18.92 37.54
CA PRO A 151 19.01 20.11 36.92
C PRO A 151 18.83 20.12 35.40
N SER A 152 18.62 21.32 34.90
CA SER A 152 18.49 21.70 33.49
C SER A 152 19.66 21.19 32.65
N PHE A 153 19.35 20.41 31.62
CA PHE A 153 20.21 20.21 30.45
C PHE A 153 19.45 20.70 29.23
N GLU A 154 19.91 21.80 28.64
CA GLU A 154 19.49 22.23 27.30
C GLU A 154 20.03 21.25 26.25
N PRO A 155 19.26 20.99 25.17
CA PRO A 155 19.86 20.66 23.89
C PRO A 155 19.37 21.63 22.80
N ALA A 156 20.28 22.48 22.35
CA ALA A 156 20.17 23.23 21.12
C ALA A 156 20.35 22.30 19.89
N ILE A 157 19.39 21.42 19.60
CA ILE A 157 19.27 20.71 18.31
C ILE A 157 17.78 20.53 17.99
N GLN A 158 17.09 21.61 17.60
CA GLN A 158 15.68 21.50 17.18
C GLN A 158 15.29 22.38 15.99
N GLN A 159 16.26 23.01 15.31
CA GLN A 159 15.94 23.92 14.18
C GLN A 159 16.34 23.40 12.79
N GLN A 160 17.11 22.31 12.67
CA GLN A 160 17.48 21.79 11.34
C GLN A 160 16.53 20.69 10.81
N GLY A 161 15.78 20.01 11.67
CA GLY A 161 14.82 18.97 11.25
C GLY A 161 13.51 19.52 10.65
N THR A 162 13.10 20.71 11.07
CA THR A 162 11.82 21.33 10.66
C THR A 162 11.87 21.96 9.26
N ILE A 163 13.04 22.45 8.81
CA ILE A 163 13.18 23.09 7.50
C ILE A 163 13.13 22.06 6.35
N MET A 164 13.69 20.86 6.52
CA MET A 164 13.54 19.82 5.51
C MET A 164 12.09 19.29 5.45
N GLN A 165 11.41 19.11 6.59
CA GLN A 165 10.06 18.56 6.59
C GLN A 165 9.01 19.51 5.97
N GLN A 166 9.20 20.84 6.10
CA GLN A 166 8.30 21.84 5.50
C GLN A 166 8.54 22.05 4.00
N ASN A 167 9.79 21.96 3.51
CA ASN A 167 10.07 22.03 2.07
C ASN A 167 9.56 20.79 1.30
N TRP A 168 9.48 19.62 1.94
CA TRP A 168 8.94 18.41 1.33
C TRP A 168 7.41 18.41 1.13
N MET A 169 6.64 19.12 1.97
CA MET A 169 5.18 19.20 1.80
C MET A 169 4.76 20.22 0.72
N HIS A 170 5.58 21.21 0.40
CA HIS A 170 5.25 22.23 -0.61
C HIS A 170 5.68 21.87 -2.05
N GLN A 171 6.47 20.81 -2.24
CA GLN A 171 6.86 20.30 -3.57
C GLN A 171 6.14 19.02 -3.99
N SER A 172 4.99 18.70 -3.38
CA SER A 172 4.11 17.63 -3.85
C SER A 172 3.34 18.05 -5.12
N GLY A 173 4.08 18.43 -6.17
CA GLY A 173 3.57 18.34 -7.53
C GLY A 173 3.24 16.87 -7.78
N ALA A 174 1.97 16.60 -8.12
CA ALA A 174 1.38 15.29 -8.34
C ALA A 174 2.40 14.17 -8.61
N TYR A 175 2.76 13.41 -7.57
CA TYR A 175 3.47 12.14 -7.68
C TYR A 175 2.64 11.25 -8.61
N ARG A 176 3.04 11.17 -9.87
CA ARG A 176 2.55 10.15 -10.79
C ARG A 176 3.60 9.06 -10.78
N PHE A 177 3.28 7.96 -10.11
CA PHE A 177 3.96 6.70 -10.41
C PHE A 177 3.89 6.49 -11.93
N PRO A 178 4.99 6.09 -12.57
CA PRO A 178 4.99 5.78 -13.97
C PRO A 178 4.20 4.49 -14.04
N GLN A 179 3.29 4.49 -14.99
CA GLN A 179 2.48 3.35 -15.30
C GLN A 179 3.42 2.35 -15.99
N PRO A 180 3.91 1.26 -15.36
CA PRO A 180 4.68 0.23 -16.07
C PRO A 180 3.92 -0.18 -17.33
N THR A 181 4.54 -0.15 -18.52
CA THR A 181 3.92 -0.73 -19.72
C THR A 181 3.43 -2.13 -19.36
N VAL A 182 2.10 -2.31 -19.42
CA VAL A 182 1.30 -3.27 -18.63
C VAL A 182 2.10 -4.53 -18.22
N PRO A 183 2.53 -4.66 -16.95
CA PRO A 183 2.70 -5.99 -16.40
C PRO A 183 1.28 -6.54 -16.40
N GLU A 184 0.96 -7.41 -17.35
CA GLU A 184 -0.29 -8.13 -17.34
C GLU A 184 -0.45 -8.68 -15.92
N TYR A 185 -1.51 -8.28 -15.22
CA TYR A 185 -1.70 -8.78 -13.85
C TYR A 185 -1.57 -10.30 -13.90
N PRO A 186 -0.88 -10.91 -12.93
CA PRO A 186 -0.72 -12.35 -12.93
C PRO A 186 -2.09 -12.99 -13.16
N ARG A 187 -2.13 -13.96 -14.07
CA ARG A 187 -3.37 -14.69 -14.34
C ARG A 187 -3.86 -15.27 -13.02
N LEU A 188 -5.17 -15.19 -12.82
CA LEU A 188 -5.80 -15.84 -11.68
C LEU A 188 -5.49 -17.33 -11.73
N PRO A 189 -5.31 -18.00 -10.58
CA PRO A 189 -5.23 -19.46 -10.53
C PRO A 189 -6.41 -20.07 -11.30
N ALA A 190 -6.19 -21.19 -11.99
CA ALA A 190 -7.24 -21.83 -12.78
C ALA A 190 -8.47 -22.27 -11.95
N SER A 191 -8.28 -22.44 -10.63
CA SER A 191 -9.35 -22.72 -9.67
C SER A 191 -10.24 -21.52 -9.37
N VAL A 192 -9.80 -20.29 -9.70
CA VAL A 192 -10.55 -19.07 -9.42
C VAL A 192 -11.49 -18.75 -10.58
N SER A 193 -12.78 -18.76 -10.28
CA SER A 193 -13.88 -18.39 -11.16
C SER A 193 -14.87 -17.48 -10.41
N ALA A 194 -15.89 -16.98 -11.09
CA ALA A 194 -16.95 -16.22 -10.43
C ALA A 194 -17.73 -17.07 -9.41
N ASN A 195 -17.98 -18.34 -9.72
CA ASN A 195 -18.71 -19.24 -8.83
C ASN A 195 -17.89 -19.54 -7.57
N THR A 196 -16.61 -19.86 -7.73
CA THR A 196 -15.73 -20.11 -6.57
C THR A 196 -15.53 -18.85 -5.75
N TRP A 197 -15.50 -17.66 -6.37
CA TRP A 197 -15.46 -16.39 -5.62
C TRP A 197 -16.68 -16.22 -4.72
N THR A 198 -17.88 -16.51 -5.22
CA THR A 198 -19.12 -16.40 -4.43
C THR A 198 -19.08 -17.36 -3.25
N THR A 199 -18.73 -18.63 -3.48
CA THR A 199 -18.57 -19.64 -2.42
C THR A 199 -17.51 -19.23 -1.40
N ASP A 200 -16.35 -18.77 -1.85
CA ASP A 200 -15.25 -18.34 -0.98
C ASP A 200 -15.61 -17.10 -0.19
N PHE A 201 -16.37 -16.16 -0.79
CA PHE A 201 -16.85 -14.97 -0.12
C PHE A 201 -17.86 -15.30 0.97
N GLU A 202 -18.85 -16.16 0.69
CA GLU A 202 -19.81 -16.64 1.68
C GLU A 202 -19.11 -17.38 2.83
N ALA A 203 -18.16 -18.25 2.51
CA ALA A 203 -17.33 -18.92 3.51
C ALA A 203 -16.54 -17.92 4.36
N ALA A 204 -15.95 -16.89 3.75
CA ALA A 204 -15.19 -15.85 4.46
C ALA A 204 -16.08 -14.94 5.32
N VAL A 205 -17.32 -14.67 4.92
CA VAL A 205 -18.29 -13.89 5.73
C VAL A 205 -18.73 -14.67 6.97
N ASN A 206 -18.91 -15.98 6.83
CA ASN A 206 -19.34 -16.88 7.90
C ASN A 206 -18.18 -17.38 8.77
N ARG A 207 -16.93 -17.14 8.37
CA ARG A 207 -15.75 -17.51 9.14
C ARG A 207 -15.72 -16.78 10.48
N GLU A 208 -15.59 -17.54 11.56
CA GLU A 208 -15.27 -17.00 12.87
C GLU A 208 -13.76 -16.76 12.97
N TYR A 209 -13.38 -15.51 13.19
CA TYR A 209 -12.00 -15.14 13.48
C TYR A 209 -11.78 -15.19 14.99
N VAL A 210 -10.69 -15.81 15.43
CA VAL A 210 -10.34 -16.02 16.85
C VAL A 210 -9.20 -15.08 17.29
N PRO A 211 -9.02 -14.82 18.59
CA PRO A 211 -7.89 -14.01 19.07
C PRO A 211 -6.55 -14.51 18.53
N GLY A 212 -5.79 -13.61 17.91
CA GLY A 212 -4.53 -13.93 17.23
C GLY A 212 -4.65 -13.95 15.70
N ASP A 213 -5.85 -14.13 15.16
CA ASP A 213 -6.07 -13.99 13.72
C ASP A 213 -5.83 -12.56 13.26
N LYS A 214 -5.26 -12.40 12.06
CA LYS A 214 -5.03 -11.10 11.41
C LYS A 214 -6.28 -10.21 11.42
N TYR A 215 -7.44 -10.81 11.22
CA TYR A 215 -8.72 -10.09 11.07
C TYR A 215 -9.61 -10.13 12.31
N TYR A 216 -9.09 -10.60 13.45
CA TYR A 216 -9.84 -10.68 14.68
C TYR A 216 -10.32 -9.30 15.15
N LYS A 217 -11.62 -9.20 15.42
CA LYS A 217 -12.26 -8.02 16.02
C LYS A 217 -13.40 -8.46 16.92
N LYS A 218 -13.52 -7.83 18.10
CA LYS A 218 -14.68 -8.01 18.97
C LYS A 218 -15.88 -7.24 18.42
N ASN A 219 -17.08 -7.81 18.53
CA ASN A 219 -18.36 -7.18 18.20
C ASN A 219 -18.43 -6.59 16.78
N VAL A 220 -18.12 -7.40 15.77
CA VAL A 220 -18.15 -6.98 14.35
C VAL A 220 -19.56 -6.88 13.80
N SER A 221 -19.89 -5.74 13.20
CA SER A 221 -21.13 -5.55 12.44
C SER A 221 -21.16 -6.40 11.16
N ALA A 222 -22.34 -6.64 10.60
CA ALA A 222 -22.48 -7.38 9.33
C ALA A 222 -21.69 -6.72 8.18
N GLU A 223 -21.65 -5.38 8.14
CA GLU A 223 -20.85 -4.63 7.16
C GLU A 223 -19.35 -4.86 7.38
N GLN A 224 -18.88 -4.83 8.63
CA GLN A 224 -17.48 -5.10 8.95
C GLN A 224 -17.09 -6.54 8.61
N LYS A 225 -17.97 -7.53 8.85
CA LYS A 225 -17.74 -8.92 8.42
C LYS A 225 -17.54 -9.02 6.91
N ARG A 226 -18.38 -8.36 6.11
CA ARG A 226 -18.22 -8.31 4.64
C ARG A 226 -16.92 -7.61 4.22
N ALA A 227 -16.56 -6.51 4.87
CA ALA A 227 -15.30 -5.81 4.58
C ALA A 227 -14.07 -6.68 4.88
N THR A 228 -14.10 -7.40 6.01
CA THR A 228 -13.09 -8.39 6.39
C THR A 228 -13.03 -9.56 5.41
N ALA A 229 -14.18 -10.09 4.99
CA ALA A 229 -14.24 -11.18 4.00
C ALA A 229 -13.55 -10.77 2.69
N HIS A 230 -13.85 -9.58 2.16
CA HIS A 230 -13.15 -9.05 0.99
C HIS A 230 -11.64 -8.92 1.21
N ALA A 231 -11.22 -8.40 2.36
CA ALA A 231 -9.79 -8.28 2.68
C ALA A 231 -9.09 -9.65 2.70
N SER A 232 -9.73 -10.65 3.32
CA SER A 232 -9.22 -12.02 3.39
C SER A 232 -9.08 -12.66 2.01
N LEU A 233 -10.02 -12.42 1.10
CA LEU A 233 -9.92 -12.91 -0.28
C LEU A 233 -8.75 -12.26 -1.03
N ILE A 234 -8.60 -10.93 -0.90
CA ILE A 234 -7.51 -10.17 -1.53
C ILE A 234 -6.15 -10.63 -1.01
N ASP A 235 -6.01 -10.93 0.28
CA ASP A 235 -4.75 -11.46 0.81
C ASP A 235 -4.43 -12.88 0.31
N GLY A 236 -5.44 -13.60 -0.20
CA GLY A 236 -5.30 -14.93 -0.76
C GLY A 236 -5.23 -14.91 -2.29
N ALA A 237 -5.94 -15.85 -2.92
CA ALA A 237 -5.87 -16.11 -4.36
C ALA A 237 -6.42 -14.97 -5.26
N TYR A 238 -7.11 -13.98 -4.68
CA TYR A 238 -7.85 -12.98 -5.43
C TYR A 238 -7.13 -11.63 -5.54
N GLY A 239 -6.01 -11.43 -4.83
CA GLY A 239 -5.31 -10.16 -4.82
C GLY A 239 -4.06 -10.10 -5.68
N VAL A 240 -3.68 -8.87 -6.00
CA VAL A 240 -2.43 -8.49 -6.66
C VAL A 240 -1.90 -7.24 -5.99
N TYR A 241 -0.60 -6.99 -6.13
CA TYR A 241 -0.02 -5.72 -5.70
C TYR A 241 -0.67 -4.55 -6.44
N ALA A 242 -1.08 -3.54 -5.67
CA ALA A 242 -1.55 -2.29 -6.20
C ALA A 242 -0.39 -1.58 -6.88
N ARG A 243 -0.62 -1.14 -8.12
CA ARG A 243 0.33 -0.34 -8.87
C ARG A 243 0.60 0.99 -8.17
N ASN A 244 -0.47 1.59 -7.66
CA ASN A 244 -0.43 2.80 -6.84
C ASN A 244 -0.81 2.43 -5.40
N PRO A 245 0.17 2.07 -4.56
CA PRO A 245 -0.08 1.78 -3.15
C PRO A 245 -0.65 3.01 -2.43
N CYS A 246 -1.51 2.82 -1.43
CA CYS A 246 -1.98 3.95 -0.62
C CYS A 246 -0.89 4.45 0.33
N ASN A 247 -0.99 5.72 0.71
CA ASN A 247 -0.07 6.38 1.66
C ASN A 247 0.10 5.58 2.95
N ASP A 248 -1.00 5.00 3.49
CA ASP A 248 -0.95 4.20 4.72
C ASP A 248 -0.10 2.93 4.56
N CYS A 249 -0.25 2.21 3.45
CA CYS A 249 0.57 1.03 3.15
C CYS A 249 2.02 1.43 2.89
N CYS A 250 2.25 2.52 2.15
CA CYS A 250 3.60 3.04 1.89
C CYS A 250 4.34 3.40 3.18
N SER A 251 3.72 4.22 4.04
CA SER A 251 4.32 4.71 5.28
C SER A 251 4.55 3.61 6.30
N SER A 252 3.65 2.63 6.34
CA SER A 252 3.74 1.51 7.29
C SER A 252 4.64 0.37 6.78
N GLY A 253 5.15 0.45 5.55
CA GLY A 253 6.00 -0.59 4.95
C GLY A 253 5.28 -1.90 4.62
N PHE A 254 3.95 -1.90 4.56
CA PHE A 254 3.17 -3.11 4.25
C PHE A 254 2.82 -3.21 2.77
N PRO A 255 2.68 -4.45 2.25
CA PRO A 255 2.21 -4.65 0.89
C PRO A 255 0.78 -4.11 0.73
N CYS A 256 0.56 -3.35 -0.36
CA CYS A 256 -0.76 -2.84 -0.71
C CYS A 256 -1.40 -3.80 -1.73
N LEU A 257 -2.22 -4.74 -1.26
CA LEU A 257 -2.89 -5.72 -2.15
C LEU A 257 -4.31 -5.26 -2.49
N ILE A 258 -4.70 -5.32 -3.75
CA ILE A 258 -6.04 -5.02 -4.26
C ILE A 258 -6.60 -6.23 -5.01
N TYR A 259 -7.90 -6.25 -5.29
CA TYR A 259 -8.46 -7.28 -6.17
C TYR A 259 -7.76 -7.29 -7.52
N ASN A 260 -7.44 -8.49 -8.01
CA ASN A 260 -6.95 -8.70 -9.36
C ASN A 260 -7.97 -8.14 -10.35
N PRO A 261 -7.60 -7.19 -11.24
CA PRO A 261 -8.54 -6.60 -12.19
C PRO A 261 -9.17 -7.61 -13.15
N ASN A 262 -8.54 -8.77 -13.36
CA ASN A 262 -9.14 -9.87 -14.14
C ASN A 262 -10.40 -10.45 -13.47
N MET A 263 -10.63 -10.22 -12.17
CA MET A 263 -11.87 -10.57 -11.46
C MET A 263 -13.05 -9.64 -11.79
N LEU A 264 -12.80 -8.44 -12.31
CA LEU A 264 -13.87 -7.45 -12.50
C LEU A 264 -14.83 -7.84 -13.64
N ARG A 265 -14.33 -8.54 -14.67
CA ARG A 265 -15.16 -9.00 -15.81
C ARG A 265 -16.17 -10.08 -15.42
N PRO A 266 -15.80 -11.16 -14.71
CA PRO A 266 -16.77 -12.16 -14.28
C PRO A 266 -17.79 -11.61 -13.28
N LEU A 267 -17.36 -10.70 -12.38
CA LEU A 267 -18.20 -10.23 -11.27
C LEU A 267 -19.24 -9.17 -11.66
N SER A 268 -19.06 -8.45 -12.77
CA SER A 268 -20.04 -7.45 -13.24
C SER A 268 -21.39 -8.04 -13.62
N GLY A 269 -21.48 -9.35 -13.92
CA GLY A 269 -22.73 -10.03 -14.25
C GLY A 269 -23.58 -10.44 -13.04
N PHE A 270 -23.04 -10.39 -11.82
CA PHE A 270 -23.69 -11.01 -10.65
C PHE A 270 -24.58 -10.07 -9.82
N GLY A 271 -24.71 -8.78 -10.15
CA GLY A 271 -25.69 -7.86 -9.52
C GLY A 271 -25.49 -7.57 -8.02
N TYR A 272 -24.67 -8.33 -7.30
CA TYR A 272 -24.46 -8.22 -5.86
C TYR A 272 -23.37 -7.24 -5.46
N LEU A 273 -22.67 -6.66 -6.42
CA LEU A 273 -21.52 -5.81 -6.17
C LEU A 273 -21.87 -4.38 -6.59
N PRO A 274 -21.87 -3.41 -5.65
CA PRO A 274 -22.15 -2.02 -5.99
C PRO A 274 -21.13 -1.59 -7.06
N PRO A 275 -21.58 -1.24 -8.27
CA PRO A 275 -20.70 -0.90 -9.37
C PRO A 275 -19.78 0.25 -8.92
N GLY A 276 -18.48 -0.02 -8.92
CA GLY A 276 -17.47 1.02 -8.75
C GLY A 276 -16.63 1.02 -7.48
N ASN A 277 -16.69 0.01 -6.58
CA ASN A 277 -15.81 -0.02 -5.39
C ASN A 277 -14.88 -1.24 -5.28
N ILE A 278 -14.94 -2.20 -6.21
CA ILE A 278 -14.01 -3.32 -6.25
C ILE A 278 -12.68 -2.82 -6.81
N GLY A 279 -11.59 -3.10 -6.10
CA GLY A 279 -10.23 -2.63 -6.44
C GLY A 279 -9.85 -1.25 -5.90
N LYS A 280 -10.79 -0.40 -5.45
CA LYS A 280 -10.47 0.96 -4.93
C LYS A 280 -9.83 1.00 -3.54
N LYS A 281 -9.92 -0.10 -2.79
CA LYS A 281 -9.37 -0.22 -1.43
C LYS A 281 -8.58 -1.51 -1.36
N CYS A 282 -7.37 -1.43 -0.80
CA CYS A 282 -6.54 -2.59 -0.54
C CYS A 282 -7.09 -3.44 0.61
N SER A 283 -6.58 -4.67 0.79
CA SER A 283 -6.99 -5.58 1.86
C SER A 283 -6.90 -4.92 3.24
N ARG A 284 -5.78 -4.27 3.55
CA ARG A 284 -5.57 -3.57 4.82
C ARG A 284 -6.57 -2.43 5.04
N CYS A 285 -6.76 -1.55 4.05
CA CYS A 285 -7.69 -0.44 4.17
C CYS A 285 -9.16 -0.90 4.27
N ARG A 286 -9.51 -2.07 3.72
CA ARG A 286 -10.83 -2.68 3.94
C ARG A 286 -10.99 -3.23 5.35
N ALA A 287 -9.98 -3.96 5.82
CA ALA A 287 -10.03 -4.60 7.12
C ALA A 287 -9.96 -3.61 8.28
N PHE A 288 -9.17 -2.53 8.16
CA PHE A 288 -8.86 -1.65 9.30
C PHE A 288 -9.16 -0.17 9.06
N GLY A 289 -9.54 0.23 7.85
CA GLY A 289 -9.75 1.64 7.54
C GLY A 289 -11.02 2.21 8.18
N ASN A 290 -10.89 3.36 8.84
CA ASN A 290 -12.01 4.14 9.41
C ASN A 290 -12.85 4.88 8.34
N GLY A 291 -13.05 4.31 7.16
CA GLY A 291 -13.89 4.88 6.10
C GLY A 291 -13.33 6.12 5.38
N LYS A 292 -12.24 6.74 5.85
CA LYS A 292 -11.72 7.98 5.26
C LYS A 292 -10.65 7.72 4.17
N PHE A 293 -11.09 7.91 2.92
CA PHE A 293 -10.33 8.32 1.72
C PHE A 293 -9.06 7.59 1.25
N ALA A 294 -8.65 6.45 1.79
CA ALA A 294 -7.59 5.66 1.15
C ALA A 294 -8.09 5.10 -0.20
N ARG A 295 -7.71 5.74 -1.30
CA ARG A 295 -7.90 5.25 -2.68
C ARG A 295 -6.63 4.53 -3.11
N CYS A 296 -6.70 3.21 -3.20
CA CYS A 296 -5.71 2.40 -3.93
C CYS A 296 -6.25 2.25 -5.35
N THR A 297 -5.42 2.42 -6.38
CA THR A 297 -5.87 2.14 -7.76
C THR A 297 -5.08 1.00 -8.36
N ALA A 298 -5.81 0.15 -9.08
CA ALA A 298 -5.21 -0.84 -9.97
C ALA A 298 -4.55 -0.14 -11.17
N GLN A 299 -5.27 0.85 -11.71
CA GLN A 299 -4.86 1.65 -12.86
C GLN A 299 -3.87 2.71 -12.43
#